data_AF-A0A2E0R2D5-F1
#
_entry.id   AF-A0A2E0R2D5-F1
#
_cell.length_a   1.000
_cell.length_b   1.000
_cell.length_c   1.000
_cell.angle_alpha   90.00
_cell.angle_beta   90.00
_cell.angle_gamma   90.00
#
_symmetry.space_group_name_H-M   'P 1'
#
loop_
_entity.id
_entity.type
_entity.pdbx_description
1 polymer ?
#
loop_
_entity_poly.entity_id
_entity_poly.type
_entity_poly.pdbx_seq_one_letter_code
_entity_poly.pdbx_strand_id
1 'polypeptide(L)'
;MPPGEAPQGAVEANQSKLAHINTYGDLPEFYVDYSFACRECGKVEVWTAERQKWYYEEAKGHIWAVAVRCRDCREASHGSGEVERIGESDGRTLD
;
A
#
# COMPACT_ATOMS: atom_id res chain seq x y z
N MET A 1 24.24 4.60 12.89
CA MET A 1 23.34 4.11 13.96
C MET A 1 24.16 3.14 14.79
N PRO A 2 24.23 3.30 16.12
CA PRO A 2 24.89 2.28 16.94
C PRO A 2 24.16 0.94 16.74
N PRO A 3 24.88 -0.19 16.78
CA PRO A 3 24.27 -1.51 16.65
C PRO A 3 23.29 -1.74 17.81
N GLY A 4 22.04 -2.07 17.50
CA GLY A 4 21.01 -2.48 18.47
C GLY A 4 19.87 -1.50 18.72
N GLU A 5 19.89 -0.28 18.16
CA GLU A 5 18.79 0.68 18.31
C GLU A 5 18.02 0.90 17.02
N ALA A 6 16.71 0.71 17.09
CA ALA A 6 15.80 0.93 15.98
C ALA A 6 15.81 2.41 15.54
N PRO A 7 15.68 2.70 14.22
CA PRO A 7 15.52 4.06 13.74
C PRO A 7 14.34 4.77 14.42
N GLN A 8 14.44 6.10 14.56
CA GLN A 8 13.34 6.88 15.12
C GLN A 8 12.08 6.73 14.26
N GLY A 9 10.95 6.39 14.90
CA GLY A 9 9.68 6.13 14.22
C GLY A 9 9.58 4.75 13.56
N ALA A 10 10.60 3.89 13.72
CA ALA A 10 10.52 2.52 13.25
C ALA A 10 9.59 1.68 14.14
N VAL A 11 9.01 0.63 13.56
CA VAL A 11 8.19 -0.34 14.26
C VAL A 11 8.88 -1.70 14.24
N GLU A 12 9.11 -2.28 15.42
CA GLU A 12 9.80 -3.57 15.57
C GLU A 12 9.00 -4.71 14.90
N ALA A 13 9.71 -5.60 14.21
CA ALA A 13 9.11 -6.75 13.53
C ALA A 13 8.89 -7.93 14.49
N ASN A 14 7.78 -8.64 14.35
CA ASN A 14 7.53 -9.87 15.08
C ASN A 14 7.99 -11.06 14.22
N GLN A 15 9.20 -11.55 14.49
CA GLN A 15 9.81 -12.66 13.75
C GLN A 15 8.93 -13.92 13.74
N SER A 16 8.24 -14.23 14.84
CA SER A 16 7.35 -15.39 14.93
C SER A 16 6.16 -15.29 13.97
N LYS A 17 5.67 -14.08 13.68
CA LYS A 17 4.59 -13.88 12.70
C LYS A 17 5.07 -13.98 11.26
N LEU A 18 6.36 -13.79 11.03
CA LEU A 18 7.02 -13.92 9.73
C LEU A 18 7.47 -15.34 9.40
N ALA A 19 7.31 -16.31 10.31
CA ALA A 19 7.71 -17.70 10.10
C ALA A 19 7.07 -18.39 8.86
N HIS A 20 5.99 -17.82 8.33
CA HIS A 20 5.35 -18.26 7.09
C HIS A 20 6.17 -17.91 5.83
N ILE A 21 7.13 -16.99 5.93
CA ILE A 21 7.96 -16.52 4.83
C ILE A 21 9.21 -17.39 4.79
N ASN A 22 9.16 -18.44 3.96
CA ASN A 22 10.32 -19.31 3.72
C ASN A 22 11.25 -18.64 2.69
N THR A 23 12.08 -17.71 3.15
CA THR A 23 13.08 -17.01 2.32
C THR A 23 14.49 -17.42 2.73
N TYR A 24 15.41 -17.43 1.76
CA TYR A 24 16.85 -17.64 2.01
C TYR A 24 17.57 -16.39 2.54
N GLY A 25 16.88 -15.27 2.70
CA GLY A 25 17.43 -13.99 3.17
C GLY A 25 16.95 -13.58 4.56
N ASP A 26 17.52 -12.50 5.07
CA ASP A 26 17.16 -11.96 6.39
C ASP A 26 15.74 -11.38 6.40
N LEU A 27 15.01 -11.67 7.47
CA LEU A 27 13.74 -11.01 7.78
C LEU A 27 14.04 -9.63 8.41
N PRO A 28 13.18 -8.63 8.18
CA PRO A 28 13.40 -7.31 8.75
C PRO A 28 13.36 -7.38 10.28
N GLU A 29 14.26 -6.66 10.96
CA GLU A 29 14.19 -6.45 12.41
C GLU A 29 13.21 -5.34 12.77
N PHE A 30 13.05 -4.35 11.88
CA PHE A 30 12.16 -3.22 12.04
C PHE A 30 11.62 -2.74 10.67
N TYR A 31 10.46 -2.11 10.68
CA TYR A 31 9.88 -1.40 9.54
C TYR A 31 10.08 0.09 9.71
N VAL A 32 10.32 0.79 8.60
CA VAL A 32 10.47 2.26 8.56
C VAL A 32 9.54 2.85 7.52
N ASP A 33 9.02 4.04 7.77
CA ASP A 33 8.16 4.75 6.82
C ASP A 33 8.81 4.83 5.42
N TYR A 34 8.04 4.42 4.41
CA TYR A 34 8.50 4.39 3.03
C TYR A 34 7.63 5.28 2.16
N SER A 35 8.21 6.35 1.61
CA SER A 35 7.52 7.24 0.68
C SER A 35 7.52 6.64 -0.73
N PHE A 36 6.38 6.64 -1.41
CA PHE A 36 6.26 6.14 -2.78
C PHE A 36 5.34 7.03 -3.61
N ALA A 37 5.60 7.10 -4.92
CA ALA A 37 4.69 7.70 -5.88
C ALA A 37 3.67 6.65 -6.35
N CYS A 38 2.38 6.99 -6.28
CA CYS A 38 1.32 6.14 -6.80
C CYS A 38 1.49 5.94 -8.30
N ARG A 39 1.52 4.68 -8.75
CA ARG A 39 1.69 4.33 -10.17
C ARG A 39 0.53 4.76 -11.07
N GLU A 40 -0.62 5.11 -10.50
CA GLU A 40 -1.82 5.48 -11.26
C GLU A 40 -2.03 6.99 -11.30
N CYS A 41 -2.06 7.66 -10.15
CA CYS A 41 -2.32 9.10 -10.08
C CYS A 41 -1.08 9.96 -9.82
N GLY A 42 0.10 9.35 -9.61
CA GLY A 42 1.36 10.07 -9.33
C GLY A 42 1.47 10.69 -7.94
N LYS A 43 0.40 10.71 -7.12
CA LYS A 43 0.42 11.24 -5.76
C LYS A 43 1.46 10.53 -4.90
N VAL A 44 2.25 11.30 -4.14
CA VAL A 44 3.16 10.77 -3.14
C VAL A 44 2.37 10.40 -1.89
N GLU A 45 2.54 9.18 -1.40
CA GLU A 45 1.98 8.70 -0.13
C GLU A 45 3.08 7.98 0.67
N VAL A 46 2.89 7.93 1.99
CA VAL A 46 3.77 7.17 2.88
C VAL A 46 3.13 5.83 3.20
N TRP A 47 3.85 4.75 2.90
CA TRP A 47 3.57 3.44 3.44
C TRP A 47 4.18 3.35 4.83
N THR A 48 3.36 3.63 5.84
CA THR A 48 3.85 3.72 7.23
C THR A 48 4.39 2.39 7.73
N ALA A 49 5.33 2.45 8.67
CA ALA A 49 5.90 1.28 9.33
C ALA A 49 4.82 0.36 9.93
N GLU A 50 3.76 0.94 10.50
CA GLU A 50 2.61 0.19 11.03
C GLU A 50 1.83 -0.57 9.94
N ARG A 51 1.62 0.06 8.78
CA ARG A 51 0.93 -0.57 7.64
C ARG A 51 1.76 -1.68 7.02
N GLN A 52 3.08 -1.51 6.99
CA GLN A 52 4.01 -2.56 6.58
C GLN A 52 3.92 -3.75 7.53
N LYS A 53 4.02 -3.50 8.84
CA LYS A 53 3.88 -4.55 9.86
C LYS A 53 2.60 -5.35 9.69
N TRP A 54 1.46 -4.67 9.60
CA TRP A 54 0.18 -5.36 9.39
C TRP A 54 0.17 -6.19 8.10
N TYR A 55 0.70 -5.65 7.00
CA TYR A 55 0.68 -6.32 5.70
C TYR A 55 1.49 -7.61 5.71
N TYR A 56 2.72 -7.58 6.23
CA TYR A 56 3.58 -8.77 6.27
C TYR A 56 3.16 -9.74 7.36
N GLU A 57 2.80 -9.25 8.55
CA GLU A 57 2.59 -10.12 9.71
C GLU A 57 1.16 -10.65 9.82
N GLU A 58 0.14 -9.85 9.50
CA GLU A 58 -1.27 -10.26 9.63
C GLU A 58 -1.86 -10.67 8.28
N ALA A 59 -1.70 -9.84 7.26
CA ALA A 59 -2.23 -10.11 5.92
C ALA A 59 -1.39 -11.15 5.14
N LYS A 60 -0.26 -11.59 5.71
CA LYS A 60 0.65 -12.60 5.14
C LYS A 60 1.14 -12.24 3.75
N GLY A 61 1.36 -10.94 3.53
CA GLY A 61 1.96 -10.41 2.33
C GLY A 61 3.39 -10.91 2.15
N HIS A 62 3.81 -11.04 0.89
CA HIS A 62 5.16 -11.48 0.55
C HIS A 62 6.19 -10.41 0.93
N ILE A 63 7.32 -10.80 1.55
CA ILE A 63 8.29 -9.85 2.12
C ILE A 63 8.92 -8.88 1.11
N TRP A 64 8.97 -9.28 -0.17
CA TRP A 64 9.50 -8.46 -1.25
C TRP A 64 8.46 -7.54 -1.91
N ALA A 65 7.20 -7.59 -1.47
CA ALA A 65 6.14 -6.76 -2.03
C ALA A 65 6.14 -5.36 -1.41
N VAL A 66 5.96 -4.32 -2.23
CA VAL A 66 5.91 -2.92 -1.77
C VAL A 66 4.61 -2.22 -2.15
N ALA A 67 4.25 -1.17 -1.42
CA ALA A 67 3.14 -0.30 -1.81
C ALA A 67 3.46 0.46 -3.10
N VAL A 68 2.58 0.33 -4.10
CA VAL A 68 2.70 1.01 -5.41
C VAL A 68 1.47 1.82 -5.80
N ARG A 69 0.37 1.73 -5.04
CA ARG A 69 -0.86 2.50 -5.23
C ARG A 69 -1.22 3.21 -3.93
N CYS A 70 -1.63 4.47 -4.03
CA CYS A 70 -2.15 5.22 -2.89
C CYS A 70 -3.46 4.59 -2.37
N ARG A 71 -3.92 5.00 -1.19
CA ARG A 71 -5.19 4.50 -0.64
C ARG A 71 -6.35 4.73 -1.61
N ASP A 72 -6.47 5.95 -2.15
CA ASP A 72 -7.60 6.35 -3.01
C ASP A 72 -7.71 5.45 -4.26
N CYS A 73 -6.57 5.19 -4.93
CA CYS A 73 -6.53 4.32 -6.12
C CYS A 73 -6.76 2.83 -5.80
N ARG A 74 -6.38 2.36 -4.61
CA ARG A 74 -6.69 0.99 -4.18
C ARG A 74 -8.20 0.81 -3.99
N GLU A 75 -8.85 1.72 -3.27
CA GLU A 75 -10.31 1.67 -3.05
C GLU A 75 -11.09 1.77 -4.37
N ALA A 76 -10.66 2.65 -5.29
CA ALA A 76 -11.28 2.77 -6.61
C ALA A 76 -11.19 1.47 -7.44
N SER A 77 -10.08 0.73 -7.33
CA SER A 77 -9.89 -0.56 -8.00
C SER A 77 -10.81 -1.66 -7.46
N HIS A 78 -11.23 -1.56 -6.19
CA HIS A 78 -12.19 -2.50 -5.60
C HIS A 78 -13.65 -2.18 -5.97
N GLY A 79 -13.90 -1.03 -6.63
CA GLY A 79 -15.23 -0.54 -7.01
C GLY A 79 -15.56 -0.59 -8.49
N SER A 80 -14.78 -1.28 -9.34
CA SER A 80 -14.99 -1.25 -10.79
C SER A 80 -15.95 -2.33 -11.29
N GLY A 81 -17.23 -2.15 -10.97
CA GLY A 81 -18.34 -2.49 -11.85
C GLY A 81 -18.95 -1.19 -12.35
N GLU A 82 -18.54 -0.78 -13.56
CA GLU A 82 -19.16 0.18 -14.48
C GLU A 82 -20.60 0.63 -14.14
N VAL A 83 -20.85 1.95 -14.07
CA VAL A 83 -21.94 2.60 -14.83
C VAL A 83 -21.57 4.08 -15.06
N GLU A 84 -20.89 4.37 -16.16
CA GLU A 84 -21.10 5.66 -16.83
C GLU A 84 -22.46 5.62 -17.55
N ARG A 85 -23.42 6.46 -17.11
CA ARG A 85 -24.57 6.83 -17.96
C ARG A 85 -24.33 8.24 -18.46
N ILE A 86 -23.91 8.27 -19.73
CA ILE A 86 -23.82 9.42 -20.64
C ILE A 86 -24.93 10.46 -20.41
N GLY A 87 -24.53 11.71 -20.26
CA GLY A 87 -25.41 12.85 -20.48
C GLY A 87 -25.50 13.11 -21.98
N GLU A 88 -26.65 12.85 -22.59
CA GLU A 88 -27.01 13.35 -23.93
C GLU A 88 -28.00 14.49 -23.74
N SER A 89 -27.48 15.71 -23.89
CA SER A 89 -28.26 16.93 -24.04
C SER A 89 -28.06 17.44 -25.47
N ASP A 90 -29.06 17.28 -26.34
CA ASP A 90 -29.54 18.36 -27.22
C ASP A 90 -30.83 17.95 -27.93
N GLY A 91 -31.70 18.93 -28.20
CA GLY A 91 -33.01 18.68 -28.79
C GLY A 91 -33.95 19.86 -28.70
N ARG A 92 -33.48 21.06 -29.03
CA ARG A 92 -34.33 22.22 -29.34
C ARG A 92 -35.30 21.84 -30.47
N THR A 93 -36.59 21.76 -30.17
CA THR A 93 -37.65 21.89 -31.18
C THR A 93 -37.90 23.37 -31.42
N LEU A 94 -37.63 23.85 -32.63
CA LEU A 94 -38.11 25.12 -33.16
C LEU A 94 -39.26 24.80 -34.13
N ASP A 95 -40.39 25.48 -33.89
CA ASP A 95 -41.56 25.78 -34.75
C ASP A 95 -42.12 24.69 -35.68
#